data_AF-A0A9E5TFW6-F1
#
_entry.id   AF-A0A9E5TFW6-F1
#
_cell.length_a   1.000
_cell.length_b   1.000
_cell.length_c   1.000
_cell.angle_alpha   90.00
_cell.angle_beta   90.00
_cell.angle_gamma   90.00
#
_symmetry.space_group_name_H-M   'P 1'
#
loop_
_entity.id
_entity.type
_entity.pdbx_description
1 polymer ?
#
loop_
_entity_poly.entity_id
_entity_poly.type
_entity_poly.pdbx_seq_one_letter_code
_entity_poly.pdbx_strand_id
1 'polypeptide(L)'
;KDIKDNVLRVCGPSSIVDDPIRGLRAVRLATQLDFRIDTQTLALLKEAAPDLTTASPERIRDELFQMLAASRPAKHVRRLIRLRLLQQFCPEVPLLEDIPSHSLQARNELERTLAVMDWLSRLLSVLGSRHDPEAAADMTLAQATVRLGRFRDQMEEHLAHALSADRTARQLLFFAALYHAAESRAQILQADTDKAPSEEVHEARATVAGLRAKALRLSRAEVERVGAVVSNQSLPAQLASQAGITPKSIYRFFRQTGRAGVEVSLLFLAKFLADHIPPPPQELWARQVEMARVVLLAYFEDRGRRVSPPPL
;
A
#
# COMPACT_ATOMS: atom_id res chain seq x y z
N LYS A 1 -29.66 -6.59 -19.99
CA LYS A 1 -30.11 -5.21 -19.74
C LYS A 1 -29.09 -4.49 -18.86
N ASP A 2 -28.89 -4.94 -17.62
CA ASP A 2 -28.00 -4.31 -16.63
C ASP A 2 -26.54 -4.10 -17.09
N ILE A 3 -25.95 -5.04 -17.84
CA ILE A 3 -24.62 -4.86 -18.47
C ILE A 3 -24.60 -3.68 -19.46
N LYS A 4 -25.67 -3.49 -20.25
CA LYS A 4 -25.77 -2.36 -21.19
C LYS A 4 -25.95 -1.03 -20.44
N ASP A 5 -26.59 -1.08 -19.27
CA ASP A 5 -26.88 0.09 -18.44
C ASP A 5 -25.75 0.41 -17.44
N ASN A 6 -24.66 -0.37 -17.45
CA ASN A 6 -23.56 -0.34 -16.48
C ASN A 6 -24.04 -0.40 -15.03
N VAL A 7 -25.04 -1.24 -14.74
CA VAL A 7 -25.61 -1.42 -13.41
C VAL A 7 -25.23 -2.78 -12.85
N LEU A 8 -24.75 -2.80 -11.60
CA LEU A 8 -24.61 -4.02 -10.82
C LEU A 8 -25.83 -4.16 -9.90
N ARG A 9 -26.59 -5.25 -10.08
CA ARG A 9 -27.76 -5.58 -9.28
C ARG A 9 -27.63 -6.99 -8.69
N VAL A 10 -28.13 -7.16 -7.47
CA VAL A 10 -28.24 -8.48 -6.82
C VAL A 10 -29.25 -9.37 -7.55
N CYS A 11 -29.00 -10.68 -7.63
CA CYS A 11 -29.91 -11.62 -8.26
C CYS A 11 -31.16 -11.94 -7.41
N GLY A 12 -31.07 -11.76 -6.09
CA GLY A 12 -32.16 -11.96 -5.14
C GLY A 12 -31.84 -11.36 -3.77
N PRO A 13 -32.86 -11.08 -2.93
CA PRO A 13 -32.67 -10.35 -1.67
C PRO A 13 -31.81 -11.10 -0.65
N SER A 14 -31.88 -12.44 -0.58
CA SER A 14 -31.07 -13.24 0.34
C SER A 14 -29.62 -13.41 -0.12
N SER A 15 -29.29 -13.07 -1.38
CA SER A 15 -28.04 -13.45 -2.00
C SER A 15 -26.79 -12.99 -1.25
N ILE A 16 -26.83 -11.85 -0.57
CA ILE A 16 -25.67 -11.35 0.20
C ILE A 16 -25.64 -11.99 1.59
N VAL A 17 -26.80 -12.22 2.20
CA VAL A 17 -26.92 -12.91 3.50
C VAL A 17 -26.43 -14.36 3.39
N ASP A 18 -26.79 -15.05 2.30
CA ASP A 18 -26.40 -16.44 2.04
C ASP A 18 -24.87 -16.60 1.86
N ASP A 19 -24.18 -15.55 1.38
CA ASP A 19 -22.72 -15.54 1.24
C ASP A 19 -22.17 -14.10 1.32
N PRO A 20 -21.80 -13.62 2.52
CA PRO A 20 -21.40 -12.23 2.76
C PRO A 20 -20.19 -11.74 1.95
N ILE A 21 -19.34 -12.65 1.46
CA ILE A 21 -18.23 -12.34 0.54
C ILE A 21 -18.71 -11.72 -0.76
N ARG A 22 -19.96 -11.97 -1.17
CA ARG A 22 -20.58 -11.32 -2.33
C ARG A 22 -20.61 -9.80 -2.18
N GLY A 23 -20.57 -9.27 -0.95
CA GLY A 23 -20.44 -7.84 -0.73
C GLY A 23 -19.10 -7.27 -1.18
N LEU A 24 -18.00 -7.95 -0.86
CA LEU A 24 -16.66 -7.60 -1.35
C LEU A 24 -16.57 -7.75 -2.87
N ARG A 25 -17.12 -8.85 -3.40
CA ARG A 25 -17.19 -9.08 -4.86
C ARG A 25 -17.98 -8.00 -5.57
N ALA A 26 -19.09 -7.54 -5.01
CA ALA A 26 -19.89 -6.46 -5.59
C ALA A 26 -19.07 -5.17 -5.69
N VAL A 27 -18.34 -4.81 -4.64
CA VAL A 27 -17.43 -3.64 -4.67
C VAL A 27 -16.33 -3.82 -5.71
N ARG A 28 -15.71 -5.00 -5.77
CA ARG A 28 -14.66 -5.30 -6.75
C ARG A 28 -15.20 -5.18 -8.18
N LEU A 29 -16.27 -5.90 -8.52
CA LEU A 29 -16.86 -5.91 -9.85
C LEU A 29 -17.37 -4.53 -10.27
N ALA A 30 -18.09 -3.84 -9.40
CA ALA A 30 -18.60 -2.50 -9.71
C ALA A 30 -17.47 -1.48 -9.94
N THR A 31 -16.30 -1.69 -9.34
CA THR A 31 -15.16 -0.80 -9.54
C THR A 31 -14.34 -1.17 -10.77
N GLN A 32 -14.13 -2.47 -11.02
CA GLN A 32 -13.39 -2.99 -12.18
C GLN A 32 -14.12 -2.70 -13.50
N LEU A 33 -15.44 -2.86 -13.52
CA LEU A 33 -16.27 -2.64 -14.71
C LEU A 33 -16.76 -1.18 -14.83
N ASP A 34 -16.42 -0.34 -13.86
CA ASP A 34 -16.97 1.01 -13.70
C ASP A 34 -18.50 1.08 -13.68
N PHE A 35 -19.13 0.06 -13.10
CA PHE A 35 -20.58 0.01 -12.94
C PHE A 35 -21.03 0.80 -11.71
N ARG A 36 -22.24 1.36 -11.79
CA ARG A 36 -22.98 1.85 -10.63
C ARG A 36 -23.66 0.67 -9.94
N ILE A 37 -23.67 0.67 -8.61
CA ILE A 37 -24.43 -0.32 -7.85
C ILE A 37 -25.86 0.22 -7.70
N ASP A 38 -26.85 -0.61 -8.01
CA ASP A 38 -28.27 -0.28 -7.84
C ASP A 38 -28.60 0.10 -6.39
N THR A 39 -29.50 1.05 -6.18
CA THR A 39 -29.83 1.59 -4.84
C THR A 39 -30.31 0.52 -3.86
N GLN A 40 -31.12 -0.44 -4.32
CA GLN A 40 -31.58 -1.54 -3.48
C GLN A 40 -30.42 -2.47 -3.12
N THR A 41 -29.52 -2.72 -4.08
CA THR A 41 -28.32 -3.52 -3.84
C THR A 41 -27.38 -2.83 -2.85
N LEU A 42 -27.23 -1.50 -2.93
CA LEU A 42 -26.47 -0.72 -1.95
C LEU A 42 -27.03 -0.82 -0.53
N ALA A 43 -28.35 -0.80 -0.37
CA ALA A 43 -29.00 -0.94 0.93
C ALA A 43 -28.71 -2.33 1.53
N LEU A 44 -28.92 -3.39 0.74
CA LEU A 44 -28.65 -4.77 1.16
C LEU A 44 -27.17 -4.98 1.53
N LEU A 45 -26.24 -4.37 0.79
CA LEU A 45 -24.81 -4.45 1.10
C LEU A 45 -24.46 -3.81 2.45
N LYS A 46 -25.10 -2.70 2.80
CA LYS A 46 -24.87 -2.01 4.08
C LYS A 46 -25.49 -2.78 5.24
N GLU A 47 -26.68 -3.33 5.03
CA GLU A 47 -27.41 -4.12 6.01
C GLU A 47 -26.66 -5.40 6.36
N ALA A 48 -26.19 -6.14 5.35
CA ALA A 48 -25.43 -7.38 5.52
C ALA A 48 -23.93 -7.18 5.80
N ALA A 49 -23.46 -5.93 5.97
CA ALA A 49 -22.05 -5.67 6.23
C ALA A 49 -21.51 -6.39 7.49
N PRO A 50 -22.22 -6.41 8.64
CA PRO A 50 -21.75 -7.12 9.84
C PRO A 50 -21.57 -8.63 9.61
N ASP A 51 -22.38 -9.23 8.73
CA ASP A 51 -22.33 -10.66 8.42
C ASP A 51 -21.02 -11.06 7.74
N LEU A 52 -20.25 -10.10 7.22
CA LEU A 52 -18.94 -10.34 6.64
C LEU A 52 -17.97 -11.01 7.65
N THR A 53 -18.18 -10.81 8.95
CA THR A 53 -17.42 -11.48 10.02
C THR A 53 -17.60 -13.01 10.07
N THR A 54 -18.68 -13.53 9.46
CA THR A 54 -18.93 -14.98 9.33
C THR A 54 -18.13 -15.63 8.21
N ALA A 55 -17.61 -14.84 7.26
CA ALA A 55 -16.80 -15.34 6.17
C ALA A 55 -15.39 -15.70 6.66
N SER A 56 -14.76 -16.71 6.04
CA SER A 56 -13.40 -17.08 6.42
C SER A 56 -12.40 -15.95 6.12
N PRO A 57 -11.40 -15.74 6.98
CA PRO A 57 -10.37 -14.72 6.75
C PRO A 57 -9.64 -14.87 5.40
N GLU A 58 -9.45 -16.11 4.92
CA GLU A 58 -8.83 -16.39 3.62
C GLU A 58 -9.67 -15.85 2.46
N ARG A 59 -10.99 -16.01 2.50
CA ARG A 59 -11.88 -15.48 1.44
C ARG A 59 -11.91 -13.96 1.45
N ILE A 60 -11.90 -13.35 2.64
CA ILE A 60 -11.79 -11.89 2.80
C ILE A 60 -10.45 -11.40 2.27
N ARG A 61 -9.35 -12.07 2.65
CA ARG A 61 -7.99 -11.79 2.17
C ARG A 61 -7.95 -11.84 0.65
N ASP A 62 -8.45 -12.90 0.04
CA ASP A 62 -8.33 -13.08 -1.41
C ASP A 62 -9.09 -11.98 -2.16
N GLU A 63 -10.31 -11.62 -1.74
CA GLU A 63 -11.04 -10.50 -2.34
C GLU A 63 -10.36 -9.14 -2.11
N LEU A 64 -9.84 -8.89 -0.90
CA LEU A 64 -9.06 -7.68 -0.62
C LEU A 64 -7.84 -7.58 -1.54
N PHE A 65 -7.05 -8.66 -1.65
CA PHE A 65 -5.83 -8.66 -2.45
C PHE A 65 -6.10 -8.58 -3.95
N GLN A 66 -7.24 -9.07 -4.44
CA GLN A 66 -7.70 -8.81 -5.81
C GLN A 66 -8.02 -7.33 -6.03
N MET A 67 -8.61 -6.65 -5.04
CA MET A 67 -8.84 -5.19 -5.11
C MET A 67 -7.53 -4.39 -5.04
N LEU A 68 -6.55 -4.83 -4.24
CA LEU A 68 -5.23 -4.20 -4.16
C LEU A 68 -4.38 -4.44 -5.43
N ALA A 69 -4.65 -5.51 -6.17
CA ALA A 69 -4.02 -5.78 -7.48
C ALA A 69 -4.52 -4.86 -8.61
N ALA A 70 -5.66 -4.19 -8.42
CA ALA A 70 -6.25 -3.32 -9.44
C ALA A 70 -5.36 -2.11 -9.77
N SER A 71 -5.64 -1.47 -10.91
CA SER A 71 -4.99 -0.21 -11.33
C SER A 71 -5.35 0.99 -10.46
N ARG A 72 -6.49 0.95 -9.75
CA ARG A 72 -6.97 2.03 -8.88
C ARG A 72 -7.42 1.49 -7.52
N PRO A 73 -6.50 0.95 -6.70
CA PRO A 73 -6.85 0.24 -5.47
C PRO A 73 -7.54 1.15 -4.44
N ALA A 74 -7.19 2.44 -4.36
CA ALA A 74 -7.83 3.38 -3.45
C ALA A 74 -9.34 3.57 -3.74
N LYS A 75 -9.78 3.43 -5.01
CA LYS A 75 -11.22 3.50 -5.38
C LYS A 75 -12.01 2.35 -4.73
N HIS A 76 -11.42 1.16 -4.65
CA HIS A 76 -12.02 0.02 -3.97
C HIS A 76 -12.12 0.26 -2.47
N VAL A 77 -11.01 0.66 -1.82
CA VAL A 77 -10.96 0.94 -0.38
C VAL A 77 -11.98 2.01 0.01
N ARG A 78 -12.07 3.12 -0.76
CA ARG A 78 -13.06 4.18 -0.54
C ARG A 78 -14.50 3.68 -0.61
N ARG A 79 -14.80 2.76 -1.53
CA ARG A 79 -16.14 2.14 -1.61
C ARG A 79 -16.41 1.19 -0.44
N LEU A 80 -15.42 0.39 -0.02
CA LEU A 80 -15.54 -0.49 1.16
C LEU A 80 -15.85 0.30 2.44
N ILE A 81 -15.21 1.46 2.63
CA ILE A 81 -15.46 2.35 3.77
C ILE A 81 -16.88 2.91 3.72
N ARG A 82 -17.31 3.47 2.59
CA ARG A 82 -18.67 4.03 2.41
C ARG A 82 -19.79 3.01 2.65
N LEU A 83 -19.50 1.74 2.40
CA LEU A 83 -20.42 0.62 2.62
C LEU A 83 -20.28 -0.03 4.00
N ARG A 84 -19.39 0.47 4.87
CA ARG A 84 -19.10 -0.09 6.20
C ARG A 84 -18.61 -1.54 6.16
N LEU A 85 -18.04 -1.96 5.02
CA LEU A 85 -17.47 -3.29 4.83
C LEU A 85 -16.02 -3.37 5.34
N LEU A 86 -15.22 -2.32 5.13
CA LEU A 86 -13.80 -2.35 5.50
C LEU A 86 -13.60 -2.55 7.01
N GLN A 87 -14.41 -1.89 7.84
CA GLN A 87 -14.29 -1.94 9.30
C GLN A 87 -14.51 -3.34 9.89
N GLN A 88 -15.14 -4.26 9.15
CA GLN A 88 -15.43 -5.62 9.62
C GLN A 88 -14.18 -6.50 9.64
N PHE A 89 -13.18 -6.19 8.81
CA PHE A 89 -11.97 -7.00 8.69
C PHE A 89 -10.67 -6.19 8.75
N CYS A 90 -10.73 -4.87 8.56
CA CYS A 90 -9.63 -3.91 8.70
C CYS A 90 -10.10 -2.70 9.55
N PRO A 91 -10.49 -2.91 10.82
CA PRO A 91 -11.07 -1.87 11.68
C PRO A 91 -10.15 -0.70 11.97
N GLU A 92 -8.83 -0.86 11.82
CA GLU A 92 -7.86 0.19 12.16
C GLU A 92 -7.83 1.31 11.12
N VAL A 93 -8.13 1.01 9.85
CA VAL A 93 -8.03 1.96 8.74
C VAL A 93 -9.10 3.06 8.82
N PRO A 94 -10.40 2.75 9.03
CA PRO A 94 -11.42 3.80 9.18
C PRO A 94 -11.14 4.77 10.33
N LEU A 95 -10.48 4.32 11.40
CA LEU A 95 -10.15 5.16 12.56
C LEU A 95 -9.13 6.26 12.24
N LEU A 96 -8.48 6.21 11.07
CA LEU A 96 -7.62 7.28 10.57
C LEU A 96 -8.42 8.53 10.15
N GLU A 97 -9.74 8.43 10.01
CA GLU A 97 -10.60 9.58 9.69
C GLU A 97 -10.61 10.61 10.83
N ASP A 98 -10.43 10.16 12.06
CA ASP A 98 -10.43 10.98 13.28
C ASP A 98 -9.06 11.61 13.58
N ILE A 99 -8.03 11.31 12.79
CA ILE A 99 -6.65 11.78 13.02
C ILE A 99 -6.32 12.90 12.03
N PRO A 100 -6.03 14.12 12.49
CA PRO A 100 -5.58 15.20 11.61
C PRO A 100 -4.31 14.81 10.86
N SER A 101 -4.24 15.20 9.60
CA SER A 101 -3.06 14.93 8.75
C SER A 101 -2.14 16.15 8.66
N HIS A 102 -0.84 15.91 8.53
CA HIS A 102 0.15 16.96 8.23
C HIS A 102 0.26 17.29 6.73
N SER A 103 -0.41 16.53 5.85
CA SER A 103 -0.42 16.78 4.41
C SER A 103 -1.05 18.13 4.09
N LEU A 104 -0.52 18.81 3.07
CA LEU A 104 -1.09 20.05 2.54
C LEU A 104 -2.39 19.84 1.76
N GLN A 105 -2.78 18.60 1.48
CA GLN A 105 -3.95 18.24 0.65
C GLN A 105 -5.04 17.46 1.38
N ALA A 106 -4.68 16.76 2.46
CA ALA A 106 -5.59 15.85 3.16
C ALA A 106 -5.90 16.36 4.56
N ARG A 107 -7.18 16.34 4.92
CA ARG A 107 -7.65 16.84 6.21
C ARG A 107 -7.36 15.85 7.34
N ASN A 108 -7.38 14.56 7.03
CA ASN A 108 -7.11 13.49 7.99
C ASN A 108 -6.22 12.39 7.38
N GLU A 109 -5.69 11.52 8.24
CA GLU A 109 -4.80 10.43 7.84
C GLU A 109 -5.48 9.40 6.93
N LEU A 110 -6.81 9.27 6.97
CA LEU A 110 -7.54 8.41 6.04
C LEU A 110 -7.50 8.97 4.61
N GLU A 111 -7.85 10.24 4.42
CA GLU A 111 -7.76 10.94 3.14
C GLU A 111 -6.33 10.87 2.60
N ARG A 112 -5.34 11.12 3.47
CA ARG A 112 -3.92 11.04 3.15
C ARG A 112 -3.53 9.63 2.72
N THR A 113 -3.97 8.59 3.42
CA THR A 113 -3.71 7.19 3.07
C THR A 113 -4.26 6.82 1.69
N LEU A 114 -5.48 7.25 1.38
CA LEU A 114 -6.05 7.04 0.04
C LEU A 114 -5.25 7.79 -1.04
N ALA A 115 -4.78 9.01 -0.76
CA ALA A 115 -3.93 9.79 -1.66
C ALA A 115 -2.56 9.13 -1.89
N VAL A 116 -1.93 8.56 -0.84
CA VAL A 116 -0.69 7.78 -0.95
C VAL A 116 -0.89 6.59 -1.87
N MET A 117 -1.99 5.86 -1.73
CA MET A 117 -2.30 4.73 -2.62
C MET A 117 -2.52 5.18 -4.07
N ASP A 118 -3.21 6.29 -4.30
CA ASP A 118 -3.41 6.83 -5.65
C ASP A 118 -2.08 7.26 -6.29
N TRP A 119 -1.21 7.97 -5.55
CA TRP A 119 0.13 8.35 -6.02
C TRP A 119 1.05 7.17 -6.25
N LEU A 120 1.02 6.18 -5.36
CA LEU A 120 1.77 4.95 -5.54
C LEU A 120 1.34 4.24 -6.83
N SER A 121 0.04 4.18 -7.13
CA SER A 121 -0.44 3.56 -8.36
C SER A 121 0.06 4.29 -9.62
N ARG A 122 0.00 5.62 -9.63
CA ARG A 122 0.49 6.45 -10.75
C ARG A 122 2.01 6.35 -10.90
N LEU A 123 2.76 6.33 -9.80
CA LEU A 123 4.20 6.13 -9.82
C LEU A 123 4.55 4.76 -10.43
N LEU A 124 3.85 3.71 -10.03
CA LEU A 124 4.07 2.38 -10.58
C LEU A 124 3.64 2.25 -12.05
N SER A 125 2.65 3.01 -12.53
CA SER A 125 2.26 2.98 -13.95
C SER A 125 3.33 3.61 -14.85
N VAL A 126 3.98 4.70 -14.41
CA VAL A 126 5.08 5.29 -15.21
C VAL A 126 6.40 4.51 -15.10
N LEU A 127 6.56 3.69 -14.06
CA LEU A 127 7.77 2.87 -13.81
C LEU A 127 7.63 1.39 -14.18
N GLY A 128 6.48 0.92 -14.69
CA GLY A 128 6.28 -0.47 -15.17
C GLY A 128 6.01 -0.54 -16.69
N SER A 129 5.99 -1.70 -17.33
CA SER A 129 5.86 -1.79 -18.81
C SER A 129 4.53 -1.32 -19.38
N ARG A 130 3.50 -1.12 -18.55
CA ARG A 130 2.21 -0.60 -19.00
C ARG A 130 2.31 0.91 -19.21
N HIS A 131 2.42 1.35 -20.46
CA HIS A 131 2.35 2.75 -20.81
C HIS A 131 0.96 3.30 -20.48
N ASP A 132 0.87 4.10 -19.42
CA ASP A 132 -0.29 4.93 -19.09
C ASP A 132 -0.02 6.34 -19.67
N PRO A 133 -0.66 6.72 -20.79
CA PRO A 133 -0.39 8.00 -21.45
C PRO A 133 -0.71 9.20 -20.56
N GLU A 134 -1.73 9.09 -19.70
CA GLU A 134 -2.12 10.17 -18.80
C GLU A 134 -1.06 10.36 -17.70
N ALA A 135 -0.59 9.26 -17.11
CA ALA A 135 0.47 9.33 -16.11
C ALA A 135 1.82 9.73 -16.72
N ALA A 136 2.10 9.34 -17.96
CA ALA A 136 3.32 9.73 -18.67
C ALA A 136 3.36 11.23 -19.02
N ALA A 137 2.19 11.86 -19.23
CA ALA A 137 2.05 13.29 -19.45
C ALA A 137 2.07 14.11 -18.14
N ASP A 138 2.05 13.47 -16.98
CA ASP A 138 2.08 14.15 -15.69
C ASP A 138 3.47 14.73 -15.40
N MET A 139 3.58 16.06 -15.48
CA MET A 139 4.81 16.79 -15.19
C MET A 139 5.36 16.50 -13.77
N THR A 140 4.49 16.14 -12.83
CA THR A 140 4.89 15.75 -11.46
C THR A 140 5.77 14.49 -11.47
N LEU A 141 5.44 13.54 -12.34
CA LEU A 141 6.09 12.24 -12.45
C LEU A 141 7.21 12.22 -13.49
N ALA A 142 7.35 13.26 -14.31
CA ALA A 142 8.37 13.34 -15.37
C ALA A 142 9.78 13.08 -14.82
N GLN A 143 10.15 13.68 -13.69
CA GLN A 143 11.46 13.49 -13.10
C GLN A 143 11.70 12.04 -12.64
N ALA A 144 10.70 11.42 -11.98
CA ALA A 144 10.79 10.02 -11.58
C ALA A 144 10.90 9.09 -12.80
N THR A 145 10.13 9.38 -13.86
CA THR A 145 10.17 8.63 -15.12
C THR A 145 11.56 8.68 -15.75
N VAL A 146 12.16 9.87 -15.88
CA VAL A 146 13.49 10.04 -16.47
C VAL A 146 14.58 9.39 -15.61
N ARG A 147 14.52 9.54 -14.28
CA ARG A 147 15.60 9.12 -13.39
C ARG A 147 15.55 7.65 -13.00
N LEU A 148 14.35 7.09 -12.89
CA LEU A 148 14.12 5.71 -12.43
C LEU A 148 13.71 4.78 -13.56
N GLY A 149 13.35 5.30 -14.74
CA GLY A 149 12.86 4.52 -15.87
C GLY A 149 13.84 3.46 -16.39
N ARG A 150 15.14 3.60 -16.13
CA ARG A 150 16.16 2.57 -16.43
C ARG A 150 15.98 1.27 -15.66
N PHE A 151 15.20 1.28 -14.56
CA PHE A 151 14.94 0.11 -13.72
C PHE A 151 13.59 -0.55 -14.01
N ARG A 152 12.88 -0.15 -15.08
CA ARG A 152 11.50 -0.57 -15.36
C ARG A 152 11.33 -2.08 -15.33
N ASP A 153 12.18 -2.80 -16.06
CA ASP A 153 12.10 -4.26 -16.19
C ASP A 153 12.40 -4.95 -14.86
N GLN A 154 13.47 -4.53 -14.16
CA GLN A 154 13.83 -5.09 -12.86
C GLN A 154 12.78 -4.78 -11.78
N MET A 155 12.16 -3.60 -11.83
CA MET A 155 11.07 -3.21 -10.94
C MET A 155 9.83 -4.05 -11.19
N GLU A 156 9.46 -4.26 -12.46
CA GLU A 156 8.31 -5.09 -12.82
C GLU A 156 8.52 -6.53 -12.37
N GLU A 157 9.70 -7.11 -12.62
CA GLU A 157 10.05 -8.44 -12.14
C GLU A 157 9.98 -8.53 -10.60
N HIS A 158 10.58 -7.56 -9.90
CA HIS A 158 10.57 -7.54 -8.43
C HIS A 158 9.16 -7.41 -7.86
N LEU A 159 8.32 -6.55 -8.45
CA LEU A 159 6.97 -6.30 -7.98
C LEU A 159 5.99 -7.42 -8.36
N ALA A 160 6.23 -8.12 -9.46
CA ALA A 160 5.47 -9.30 -9.88
C ALA A 160 5.86 -10.57 -9.11
N HIS A 161 7.03 -10.59 -8.48
CA HIS A 161 7.49 -11.74 -7.71
C HIS A 161 6.52 -12.08 -6.58
N ALA A 162 6.03 -13.32 -6.59
CA ALA A 162 5.16 -13.86 -5.57
C ALA A 162 6.01 -14.39 -4.41
N LEU A 163 5.76 -13.90 -3.19
CA LEU A 163 6.49 -14.38 -1.99
C LEU A 163 5.95 -15.72 -1.48
N SER A 164 4.66 -15.95 -1.73
CA SER A 164 3.97 -17.24 -1.61
C SER A 164 3.08 -17.39 -2.85
N ALA A 165 2.54 -18.59 -3.11
CA ALA A 165 1.93 -18.97 -4.40
C ALA A 165 0.96 -17.94 -5.02
N ASP A 166 0.30 -17.08 -4.23
CA ASP A 166 -0.85 -16.30 -4.71
C ASP A 166 -0.70 -14.78 -4.66
N ARG A 167 0.34 -14.20 -4.02
CA ARG A 167 0.40 -12.74 -3.77
C ARG A 167 1.75 -12.11 -4.08
N THR A 168 1.69 -11.08 -4.91
CA THR A 168 2.83 -10.33 -5.43
C THR A 168 3.35 -9.29 -4.44
N ALA A 169 4.63 -8.92 -4.56
CA ALA A 169 5.21 -7.82 -3.80
C ALA A 169 4.44 -6.50 -4.01
N ARG A 170 3.91 -6.24 -5.22
CA ARG A 170 3.02 -5.09 -5.48
C ARG A 170 1.80 -5.07 -4.57
N GLN A 171 1.09 -6.19 -4.44
CA GLN A 171 -0.11 -6.24 -3.59
C GLN A 171 0.25 -6.04 -2.11
N LEU A 172 1.35 -6.62 -1.65
CA LEU A 172 1.84 -6.42 -0.28
C LEU A 172 2.27 -4.96 -0.03
N LEU A 173 2.85 -4.29 -1.01
CA LEU A 173 3.18 -2.86 -0.94
C LEU A 173 1.91 -2.00 -0.81
N PHE A 174 0.84 -2.31 -1.55
CA PHE A 174 -0.44 -1.60 -1.37
C PHE A 174 -1.10 -1.91 -0.02
N PHE A 175 -0.95 -3.12 0.49
CA PHE A 175 -1.40 -3.46 1.85
C PHE A 175 -0.60 -2.69 2.91
N ALA A 176 0.72 -2.57 2.75
CA ALA A 176 1.56 -1.74 3.59
C ALA A 176 1.18 -0.25 3.50
N ALA A 177 0.91 0.27 2.29
CA ALA A 177 0.44 1.63 2.07
C ALA A 177 -0.89 1.91 2.78
N LEU A 178 -1.81 0.93 2.82
CA LEU A 178 -3.09 1.04 3.52
C LEU A 178 -2.92 1.20 5.03
N TYR A 179 -1.85 0.65 5.61
CA TYR A 179 -1.59 0.65 7.06
C TYR A 179 -0.49 1.63 7.49
N HIS A 180 0.17 2.31 6.57
CA HIS A 180 1.39 3.08 6.87
C HIS A 180 1.19 4.15 7.95
N ALA A 181 0.01 4.78 8.02
CA ALA A 181 -0.34 5.80 9.03
C ALA A 181 -0.89 5.19 10.34
N ALA A 182 -1.43 3.96 10.30
CA ALA A 182 -1.98 3.29 11.47
C ALA A 182 -0.90 2.93 12.51
N GLU A 183 0.35 2.77 12.08
CA GLU A 183 1.47 2.54 13.00
C GLU A 183 1.77 3.70 13.93
N SER A 184 1.61 4.93 13.46
CA SER A 184 1.84 6.13 14.27
C SER A 184 0.88 6.19 15.47
N ARG A 185 -0.28 5.53 15.39
CA ARG A 185 -1.25 5.43 16.49
C ARG A 185 -0.94 4.31 17.49
N ALA A 186 -0.37 3.19 17.05
CA ALA A 186 0.02 2.11 17.97
C ALA A 186 1.13 2.55 18.93
N GLN A 187 2.03 3.42 18.47
CA GLN A 187 3.04 4.04 19.34
C GLN A 187 2.42 4.96 20.39
N ILE A 188 1.32 5.66 20.07
CA ILE A 188 0.58 6.51 21.01
C ILE A 188 -0.16 5.66 22.06
N LEU A 189 -0.76 4.53 21.67
CA LEU A 189 -1.47 3.65 22.60
C LEU A 189 -0.53 2.79 23.47
N GLN A 190 0.69 2.49 23.03
CA GLN A 190 1.69 1.77 23.82
C GLN A 190 2.46 2.68 24.79
N ALA A 191 2.55 3.98 24.50
CA ALA A 191 3.15 4.96 25.41
C ALA A 191 2.37 5.17 26.73
N ASP A 192 1.13 4.67 26.80
CA ASP A 192 0.29 4.65 28.02
C ASP A 192 0.45 3.37 28.86
N THR A 193 1.36 2.46 28.47
CA THR A 193 1.68 1.25 29.24
C THR A 193 3.15 1.22 29.64
N ASP A 194 3.39 1.32 30.95
CA ASP A 194 4.68 1.41 31.64
C ASP A 194 5.49 0.09 31.61
N LYS A 195 5.66 -0.52 30.43
CA LYS A 195 6.47 -1.72 30.24
C LYS A 195 7.54 -1.50 29.17
N ALA A 196 8.79 -1.49 29.61
CA ALA A 196 9.95 -1.57 28.73
C ALA A 196 9.89 -2.85 27.86
N PRO A 197 10.14 -2.78 26.54
CA PRO A 197 10.22 -3.97 25.72
C PRO A 197 11.60 -4.62 25.85
N SER A 198 11.61 -5.85 26.35
CA SER A 198 12.72 -6.79 26.31
C SER A 198 12.97 -7.31 24.89
N GLU A 199 14.21 -7.17 24.42
CA GLU A 199 14.97 -7.92 23.39
C GLU A 199 14.24 -8.65 22.24
N GLU A 200 14.48 -8.14 21.02
CA GLU A 200 14.71 -8.86 19.75
C GLU A 200 13.83 -10.09 19.39
N VAL A 201 12.50 -10.00 19.55
CA VAL A 201 11.56 -10.88 18.86
C VAL A 201 10.69 -10.09 17.87
N HIS A 202 11.15 -10.03 16.61
CA HIS A 202 10.43 -9.68 15.38
C HIS A 202 9.57 -8.39 15.39
N GLU A 203 10.23 -7.23 15.53
CA GLU A 203 9.68 -5.87 15.41
C GLU A 203 8.73 -5.67 14.20
N ALA A 204 9.00 -6.32 13.06
CA ALA A 204 8.14 -6.29 11.87
C ALA A 204 6.74 -6.90 12.09
N ARG A 205 6.58 -7.93 12.94
CA ARG A 205 5.29 -8.59 13.21
C ARG A 205 4.44 -7.89 14.26
N ALA A 206 5.06 -7.03 15.06
CA ALA A 206 4.39 -6.27 16.11
C ALA A 206 3.65 -5.02 15.58
N THR A 207 3.90 -4.67 14.31
CA THR A 207 3.19 -3.59 13.61
C THR A 207 1.68 -3.87 13.51
N VAL A 208 0.86 -2.82 13.47
CA VAL A 208 -0.59 -2.95 13.22
C VAL A 208 -0.81 -3.66 11.89
N ALA A 209 -0.03 -3.33 10.87
CA ALA A 209 -0.05 -3.99 9.57
C ALA A 209 0.27 -5.49 9.68
N GLY A 210 1.28 -5.87 10.46
CA GLY A 210 1.70 -7.25 10.69
C GLY A 210 0.65 -8.07 11.44
N LEU A 211 0.06 -7.48 12.49
CA LEU A 211 -1.04 -8.09 13.24
C LEU A 211 -2.25 -8.33 12.35
N ARG A 212 -2.64 -7.34 11.54
CA ARG A 212 -3.73 -7.49 10.59
C ARG A 212 -3.42 -8.52 9.50
N ALA A 213 -2.20 -8.52 8.96
CA ALA A 213 -1.77 -9.51 7.99
C ALA A 213 -1.90 -10.93 8.55
N LYS A 214 -1.52 -11.15 9.82
CA LYS A 214 -1.71 -12.43 10.50
C LYS A 214 -3.19 -12.79 10.67
N ALA A 215 -4.04 -11.84 11.06
CA ALA A 215 -5.48 -12.05 11.19
C ALA A 215 -6.13 -12.46 9.86
N LEU A 216 -5.65 -11.90 8.75
CA LEU A 216 -6.03 -12.26 7.39
C LEU A 216 -5.32 -13.52 6.86
N ARG A 217 -4.60 -14.26 7.69
CA ARG A 217 -3.95 -15.53 7.31
C ARG A 217 -2.93 -15.38 6.18
N LEU A 218 -2.18 -14.28 6.19
CA LEU A 218 -0.99 -14.15 5.36
C LEU A 218 0.10 -15.12 5.86
N SER A 219 0.93 -15.60 4.94
CA SER A 219 2.08 -16.44 5.28
C SER A 219 3.12 -15.64 6.07
N ARG A 220 4.00 -16.35 6.78
CA ARG A 220 5.10 -15.74 7.54
C ARG A 220 5.93 -14.76 6.71
N ALA A 221 6.30 -15.14 5.49
CA ALA A 221 7.13 -14.32 4.60
C ALA A 221 6.42 -13.02 4.20
N GLU A 222 5.10 -13.06 4.04
CA GLU A 222 4.31 -11.90 3.63
C GLU A 222 4.06 -10.95 4.80
N VAL A 223 3.81 -11.48 6.00
CA VAL A 223 3.74 -10.69 7.23
C VAL A 223 5.09 -9.99 7.47
N GLU A 224 6.21 -10.71 7.33
CA GLU A 224 7.55 -10.15 7.47
C GLU A 224 7.83 -9.07 6.41
N ARG A 225 7.42 -9.28 5.15
CA ARG A 225 7.57 -8.27 4.08
C ARG A 225 6.76 -7.01 4.37
N VAL A 226 5.49 -7.13 4.73
CA VAL A 226 4.62 -5.99 5.07
C VAL A 226 5.18 -5.23 6.26
N GLY A 227 5.54 -5.94 7.32
CA GLY A 227 6.15 -5.35 8.51
C GLY A 227 7.44 -4.61 8.19
N ALA A 228 8.32 -5.21 7.37
CA ALA A 228 9.57 -4.57 6.96
C ALA A 228 9.33 -3.26 6.19
N VAL A 229 8.32 -3.19 5.32
CA VAL A 229 7.98 -1.94 4.62
C VAL A 229 7.53 -0.86 5.60
N VAL A 230 6.65 -1.24 6.52
CA VAL A 230 5.95 -0.32 7.39
C VAL A 230 6.84 0.17 8.55
N SER A 231 7.62 -0.71 9.18
CA SER A 231 8.56 -0.33 10.26
C SER A 231 9.69 0.58 9.76
N ASN A 232 10.11 0.42 8.50
CA ASN A 232 11.27 1.15 7.95
C ASN A 232 10.88 2.35 7.07
N GLN A 233 9.60 2.74 7.04
CA GLN A 233 9.08 3.77 6.13
C GLN A 233 9.66 5.18 6.33
N SER A 234 10.41 5.42 7.41
CA SER A 234 11.09 6.68 7.72
C SER A 234 12.56 6.70 7.29
N LEU A 235 13.19 5.53 7.05
CA LEU A 235 14.61 5.44 6.67
C LEU A 235 14.95 6.20 5.38
N PRO A 236 14.10 6.20 4.32
CA PRO A 236 14.39 6.97 3.11
C PRO A 236 14.53 8.47 3.35
N ALA A 237 13.73 9.06 4.25
CA ALA A 237 13.85 10.47 4.62
C ALA A 237 15.20 10.76 5.29
N GLN A 238 15.64 9.88 6.20
CA GLN A 238 16.94 10.00 6.86
C GLN A 238 18.11 9.85 5.88
N LEU A 239 17.91 9.09 4.80
CA LEU A 239 18.92 8.93 3.75
C LEU A 239 18.95 10.15 2.82
N ALA A 240 17.78 10.68 2.45
CA ALA A 240 17.64 11.83 1.58
C ALA A 240 18.09 13.16 2.22
N SER A 241 18.08 13.26 3.55
CA SER A 241 18.54 14.45 4.28
C SER A 241 20.06 14.56 4.42
N GLN A 242 20.81 13.50 4.09
CA GLN A 242 22.27 13.50 4.16
C GLN A 242 22.88 14.37 3.06
N ALA A 243 24.01 15.02 3.33
CA ALA A 243 24.77 15.77 2.34
C ALA A 243 25.25 14.89 1.15
N GLY A 244 25.30 13.57 1.34
CA GLY A 244 25.51 12.58 0.29
C GLY A 244 25.22 11.16 0.78
N ILE A 245 24.80 10.28 -0.14
CA ILE A 245 24.47 8.89 0.16
C ILE A 245 25.72 8.02 -0.06
N THR A 246 26.24 7.44 1.02
CA THR A 246 27.48 6.65 1.02
C THR A 246 27.20 5.15 0.87
N PRO A 247 28.17 4.34 0.42
CA PRO A 247 28.02 2.88 0.43
C PRO A 247 27.67 2.31 1.82
N LYS A 248 28.20 2.91 2.88
CA LYS A 248 27.90 2.50 4.27
C LYS A 248 26.46 2.80 4.67
N SER A 249 25.89 3.92 4.26
CA SER A 249 24.47 4.23 4.55
C SER A 249 23.53 3.34 3.74
N ILE A 250 23.87 3.01 2.49
CA ILE A 250 23.14 2.02 1.68
C ILE A 250 23.19 0.62 2.31
N TYR A 251 24.36 0.16 2.75
CA TYR A 251 24.48 -1.12 3.45
C TYR A 251 23.60 -1.15 4.71
N ARG A 252 23.63 -0.09 5.54
CA ARG A 252 22.77 0.01 6.74
C ARG A 252 21.28 0.02 6.40
N PHE A 253 20.90 0.69 5.32
CA PHE A 253 19.53 0.71 4.83
C PHE A 253 19.05 -0.70 4.46
N PHE A 254 19.83 -1.43 3.66
CA PHE A 254 19.46 -2.78 3.24
C PHE A 254 19.64 -3.85 4.31
N ARG A 255 20.52 -3.64 5.30
CA ARG A 255 20.60 -4.50 6.48
C ARG A 255 19.29 -4.50 7.28
N GLN A 256 18.59 -3.35 7.33
CA GLN A 256 17.31 -3.20 8.04
C GLN A 256 16.12 -3.61 7.18
N THR A 257 16.12 -3.23 5.90
CA THR A 257 14.96 -3.42 5.01
C THR A 257 15.00 -4.74 4.23
N GLY A 258 16.17 -5.35 4.06
CA GLY A 258 16.35 -6.51 3.19
C GLY A 258 15.80 -6.24 1.78
N ARG A 259 15.08 -7.22 1.22
CA ARG A 259 14.45 -7.06 -0.11
C ARG A 259 13.34 -6.02 -0.13
N ALA A 260 12.77 -5.64 1.02
CA ALA A 260 11.71 -4.65 1.11
C ALA A 260 12.19 -3.22 0.86
N GLY A 261 13.52 -2.99 0.77
CA GLY A 261 14.08 -1.66 0.56
C GLY A 261 13.57 -0.98 -0.71
N VAL A 262 13.26 -1.75 -1.76
CA VAL A 262 12.64 -1.23 -2.99
C VAL A 262 11.23 -0.69 -2.70
N GLU A 263 10.38 -1.49 -2.07
CA GLU A 263 9.03 -1.11 -1.66
C GLU A 263 9.01 0.08 -0.69
N VAL A 264 9.95 0.12 0.26
CA VAL A 264 10.14 1.23 1.21
C VAL A 264 10.42 2.53 0.47
N SER A 265 11.32 2.52 -0.53
CA SER A 265 11.62 3.70 -1.34
C SER A 265 10.43 4.14 -2.19
N LEU A 266 9.68 3.20 -2.79
CA LEU A 266 8.50 3.54 -3.60
C LEU A 266 7.36 4.12 -2.75
N LEU A 267 7.09 3.53 -1.58
CA LEU A 267 6.12 4.07 -0.63
C LEU A 267 6.52 5.47 -0.16
N PHE A 268 7.81 5.70 0.09
CA PHE A 268 8.32 7.01 0.47
C PHE A 268 8.07 8.09 -0.58
N LEU A 269 8.35 7.79 -1.85
CA LEU A 269 8.06 8.72 -2.95
C LEU A 269 6.56 9.05 -3.05
N ALA A 270 5.70 8.03 -2.93
CA ALA A 270 4.25 8.22 -2.95
C ALA A 270 3.74 9.05 -1.76
N LYS A 271 4.29 8.84 -0.57
CA LYS A 271 4.01 9.66 0.63
C LYS A 271 4.42 11.11 0.42
N PHE A 272 5.61 11.35 -0.11
CA PHE A 272 6.07 12.71 -0.41
C PHE A 272 5.10 13.43 -1.36
N LEU A 273 4.64 12.76 -2.43
CA LEU A 273 3.68 13.32 -3.38
C LEU A 273 2.29 13.56 -2.77
N ALA A 274 1.84 12.69 -1.86
CA ALA A 274 0.58 12.87 -1.13
C ALA A 274 0.63 14.04 -0.13
N ASP A 275 1.83 14.39 0.36
CA ASP A 275 2.01 15.43 1.38
C ASP A 275 2.12 16.85 0.78
N HIS A 276 2.31 16.99 -0.54
CA HIS A 276 2.58 18.27 -1.20
C HIS A 276 1.60 18.60 -2.32
N ILE A 277 1.21 19.87 -2.44
CA ILE A 277 0.42 20.36 -3.58
C ILE A 277 1.18 20.08 -4.88
N PRO A 278 0.61 19.36 -5.86
CA PRO A 278 1.28 19.08 -7.12
C PRO A 278 1.35 20.30 -8.04
N PRO A 279 2.49 20.54 -8.73
CA PRO A 279 3.76 19.84 -8.55
C PRO A 279 4.48 20.28 -7.26
N PRO A 280 5.15 19.37 -6.53
CA PRO A 280 5.93 19.73 -5.35
C PRO A 280 7.13 20.62 -5.71
N PRO A 281 7.75 21.29 -4.72
CA PRO A 281 8.98 22.05 -4.95
C PRO A 281 10.06 21.19 -5.63
N GLN A 282 10.54 21.64 -6.79
CA GLN A 282 11.35 20.83 -7.70
C GLN A 282 12.62 20.30 -7.04
N GLU A 283 13.33 21.12 -6.26
CA GLU A 283 14.57 20.72 -5.58
C GLU A 283 14.32 19.65 -4.50
N LEU A 284 13.24 19.79 -3.73
CA LEU A 284 12.86 18.82 -2.71
C LEU A 284 12.48 17.48 -3.34
N TRP A 285 11.71 17.52 -4.44
CA TRP A 285 11.34 16.32 -5.17
C TRP A 285 12.54 15.63 -5.81
N ALA A 286 13.43 16.41 -6.43
CA ALA A 286 14.67 15.91 -7.04
C ALA A 286 15.52 15.12 -6.04
N ARG A 287 15.63 15.61 -4.80
CA ARG A 287 16.34 14.91 -3.71
C ARG A 287 15.71 13.57 -3.36
N GLN A 288 14.38 13.48 -3.32
CA GLN A 288 13.70 12.22 -3.02
C GLN A 288 13.89 11.21 -4.14
N VAL A 289 13.73 11.65 -5.40
CA VAL A 289 13.92 10.81 -6.59
C VAL A 289 15.37 10.33 -6.67
N GLU A 290 16.34 11.19 -6.39
CA GLU A 290 17.76 10.82 -6.43
C GLU A 290 18.11 9.80 -5.32
N MET A 291 17.56 9.95 -4.12
CA MET A 291 17.69 8.94 -3.07
C MET A 291 17.16 7.58 -3.54
N ALA A 292 15.95 7.55 -4.10
CA ALA A 292 15.37 6.31 -4.63
C ALA A 292 16.24 5.73 -5.74
N ARG A 293 16.76 6.56 -6.65
CA ARG A 293 17.67 6.13 -7.73
C ARG A 293 18.91 5.44 -7.19
N VAL A 294 19.55 5.99 -6.15
CA VAL A 294 20.75 5.39 -5.53
C VAL A 294 20.42 4.06 -4.85
N VAL A 295 19.27 3.97 -4.16
CA VAL A 295 18.80 2.72 -3.53
C VAL A 295 18.53 1.63 -4.59
N LEU A 296 17.81 1.97 -5.66
CA LEU A 296 17.49 1.04 -6.74
C LEU A 296 18.75 0.58 -7.50
N LEU A 297 19.68 1.51 -7.78
CA LEU A 297 20.96 1.18 -8.39
C LEU A 297 21.73 0.17 -7.53
N ALA A 298 21.83 0.42 -6.23
CA ALA A 298 22.50 -0.49 -5.31
C ALA A 298 21.86 -1.88 -5.28
N TYR A 299 20.53 -1.96 -5.34
CA TYR A 299 19.81 -3.23 -5.27
C TYR A 299 19.85 -4.04 -6.56
N PHE A 300 19.62 -3.40 -7.72
CA PHE A 300 19.50 -4.09 -9.00
C PHE A 300 20.83 -4.28 -9.72
N GLU A 301 21.78 -3.36 -9.57
CA GLU A 301 23.02 -3.38 -10.37
C GLU A 301 24.27 -3.66 -9.50
N ASP A 302 24.25 -3.30 -8.21
CA ASP A 302 25.45 -3.31 -7.34
C ASP A 302 25.31 -4.19 -6.08
N ARG A 303 24.43 -5.21 -6.14
CA ARG A 303 23.96 -5.96 -4.95
C ARG A 303 25.09 -6.60 -4.13
N GLY A 304 26.03 -7.26 -4.79
CA GLY A 304 27.16 -7.95 -4.13
C GLY A 304 28.22 -7.03 -3.51
N ARG A 305 28.20 -5.72 -3.82
CA ARG A 305 29.13 -4.74 -3.23
C ARG A 305 28.47 -3.82 -2.21
N ARG A 306 27.21 -3.43 -2.42
CA ARG A 306 26.54 -2.39 -1.63
C ARG A 306 25.40 -2.89 -0.74
N VAL A 307 24.83 -4.05 -1.04
CA VAL A 307 23.68 -4.62 -0.30
C VAL A 307 24.11 -5.78 0.57
N SER A 308 25.01 -6.63 0.09
CA SER A 308 25.57 -7.76 0.85
C SER A 308 27.03 -7.97 0.47
N PRO A 309 27.95 -7.08 0.89
CA PRO A 309 29.38 -7.26 0.63
C PRO A 309 29.89 -8.57 1.25
N PRO A 310 30.81 -9.29 0.58
CA PRO A 310 31.43 -10.48 1.17
C PRO A 310 32.17 -10.08 2.46
N PRO A 311 32.19 -10.96 3.47
CA PRO A 311 32.99 -10.73 4.67
C PRO A 311 34.46 -10.54 4.28
N LEU A 312 35.10 -9.55 4.92
CA LEU A 312 36.53 -9.27 4.78
C LEU A 312 37.38 -10.43 5.31
#